data_AF-A0A6G6J5T9-F1
#
_entry.id   AF-A0A6G6J5T9-F1
#
_cell.length_a   1.000
_cell.length_b   1.000
_cell.length_c   1.000
_cell.angle_alpha   90.00
_cell.angle_beta   90.00
_cell.angle_gamma   90.00
#
_symmetry.space_group_name_H-M   'P 1'
#
loop_
_entity.id
_entity.type
_entity.pdbx_description
1 polymer ?
#
loop_
_entity_poly.entity_id
_entity_poly.type
_entity_poly.pdbx_seq_one_letter_code
_entity_poly.pdbx_strand_id
1 'polypeptide(L)'
;MTGASHAQATTFELNDDWSLSTKTTLSLGASWSAQDPDRHLMTHANAVQAQHINNADGTSVSADDNRLNFKKGDPISQMFKGLTDFSLDGQGQGAFIRFKYWYDNAYETGDGRFKDFDDSGWPTLARYHGFDTLDAYVWKDFDVDEHPLNLKLGKQVLSWGEAILIQNGINVINPLDYSAFNKPGVDIKEGQLPVEMLSFNLGLTDKVNLEGFYQYNWRPSVLDGCGTFFATSDAIQPGCGPLYLSQTQTDAQMQAAGLYAAHGDDQAPSDQGQWGVALRTLISSLNDAEAAFYYVNYHARLPYLELTARDASKPGNFPIGRVQGPVYAAAFPENIHLYGLSINGALPGWGTSLGAELSYRPNMPVAMNGPDMNVAMITGPSGSSAIEGIPASATTTGQSLDGWVRKPVWQMTASATQIIDNVLGATRLTLLGEAGVVHVGDLGDERLGRNAAFGRSARLDGAACNAPSTGVTNRYCTDDGFTTPWSWGYRLRAGLEYSDVLPGVNMLPSLNFRHDVEGYSYDPGGPFQEGQMAAGLSLAFNYLNDYSLEFGYNAFFGNNQYSTLDDRDFYSVSAKVDF
;
A
#
# COMPACT_ATOMS: atom_id res chain seq x y z
N MET A 1 -1.22 -33.22 36.55
CA MET A 1 -0.12 -32.50 35.89
C MET A 1 -0.07 -33.00 34.46
N THR A 2 -0.91 -32.44 33.60
CA THR A 2 -0.89 -32.64 32.15
C THR A 2 0.14 -31.66 31.61
N GLY A 3 1.29 -32.17 31.15
CA GLY A 3 2.35 -31.35 30.58
C GLY A 3 1.86 -30.64 29.33
N ALA A 4 1.87 -29.31 29.36
CA ALA A 4 1.81 -28.53 28.14
C ALA A 4 3.12 -28.82 27.38
N SER A 5 3.02 -29.39 26.18
CA SER A 5 4.15 -29.48 25.26
C SER A 5 4.55 -28.05 24.88
N HIS A 6 5.76 -27.65 25.24
CA HIS A 6 6.35 -26.41 24.73
C HIS A 6 6.40 -26.50 23.20
N ALA A 7 5.77 -25.54 22.54
CA ALA A 7 5.83 -25.39 21.11
C ALA A 7 7.14 -24.62 20.84
N GLN A 8 8.15 -25.28 20.26
CA GLN A 8 9.46 -24.68 19.98
C GLN A 8 9.88 -24.96 18.54
N ALA A 9 10.45 -23.93 17.91
CA ALA A 9 11.05 -24.02 16.58
C ALA A 9 11.99 -25.23 16.56
N THR A 10 11.73 -26.18 15.67
CA THR A 10 12.43 -27.46 15.67
C THR A 10 13.52 -27.45 14.61
N THR A 11 14.77 -27.58 15.06
CA THR A 11 15.92 -27.83 14.19
C THR A 11 16.23 -29.33 14.19
N PHE A 12 16.30 -29.91 13.01
CA PHE A 12 16.67 -31.28 12.75
C PHE A 12 18.06 -31.29 12.12
N GLU A 13 19.06 -31.80 12.85
CA GLU A 13 20.36 -32.11 12.26
C GLU A 13 20.19 -33.33 11.33
N LEU A 14 20.29 -33.11 10.02
CA LEU A 14 20.13 -34.17 9.02
C LEU A 14 21.40 -35.05 8.98
N ASN A 15 22.57 -34.44 9.17
CA ASN A 15 23.89 -35.04 9.33
C ASN A 15 24.87 -33.99 9.89
N ASP A 16 26.17 -34.31 9.93
CA ASP A 16 27.21 -33.40 10.47
C ASP A 16 27.37 -32.07 9.70
N ASP A 17 26.84 -32.00 8.47
CA ASP A 17 27.04 -30.89 7.53
C ASP A 17 25.78 -30.06 7.26
N TRP A 18 24.58 -30.60 7.57
CA TRP A 18 23.30 -30.05 7.15
C TRP A 18 22.27 -30.05 8.28
N SER A 19 21.62 -28.90 8.46
CA SER A 19 20.48 -28.74 9.37
C SER A 19 19.24 -28.27 8.62
N LEU A 20 18.07 -28.77 9.04
CA LEU A 20 16.76 -28.31 8.61
C LEU A 20 16.06 -27.67 9.81
N SER A 21 15.73 -26.39 9.71
CA SER A 21 14.92 -25.71 10.72
C SER A 21 13.52 -25.42 10.20
N THR A 22 12.53 -25.50 11.08
CA THR A 22 11.18 -25.02 10.80
C THR A 22 10.70 -24.09 11.90
N LYS A 23 9.98 -23.04 11.48
CA LYS A 23 9.33 -22.09 12.38
C LYS A 23 7.93 -21.84 11.88
N THR A 24 6.94 -22.02 12.75
CA THR A 24 5.54 -21.70 12.47
C THR A 24 5.05 -20.59 13.38
N THR A 25 4.44 -19.58 12.77
CA THR A 25 3.64 -18.57 13.44
C THR A 25 2.17 -18.84 13.13
N LEU A 26 1.31 -19.00 14.13
CA LEU A 26 -0.14 -18.98 13.96
C LEU A 26 -0.72 -17.75 14.65
N SER A 27 -1.72 -17.13 14.04
CA SER A 27 -2.43 -16.02 14.68
C SER A 27 -3.93 -16.06 14.40
N LEU A 28 -4.69 -15.64 15.41
CA LEU A 28 -6.11 -15.39 15.35
C LEU A 28 -6.35 -13.94 15.72
N GLY A 29 -7.05 -13.18 14.88
CA GLY A 29 -7.32 -11.77 15.14
C GLY A 29 -8.69 -11.35 14.66
N ALA A 30 -9.24 -10.32 15.30
CA ALA A 30 -10.48 -9.70 14.89
C ALA A 30 -10.39 -8.19 15.04
N SER A 31 -11.02 -7.48 14.10
CA SER A 31 -11.12 -6.02 14.08
C SER A 31 -12.56 -5.60 13.83
N TRP A 32 -12.94 -4.44 14.38
CA TRP A 32 -14.28 -3.87 14.22
C TRP A 32 -14.21 -2.37 14.02
N SER A 33 -15.13 -1.84 13.21
CA SER A 33 -15.26 -0.40 13.00
C SER A 33 -15.69 0.31 14.29
N ALA A 34 -15.15 1.49 14.54
CA ALA A 34 -15.45 2.31 15.72
C ALA A 34 -16.31 3.54 15.40
N GLN A 35 -16.47 3.88 14.11
CA GLN A 35 -17.20 5.04 13.63
C GLN A 35 -18.25 4.69 12.56
N ASP A 36 -19.22 5.58 12.40
CA ASP A 36 -20.19 5.52 11.32
C ASP A 36 -19.57 6.07 10.03
N PRO A 37 -19.93 5.55 8.84
CA PRO A 37 -19.38 6.02 7.58
C PRO A 37 -19.68 7.50 7.32
N ASP A 38 -18.73 8.22 6.72
CA ASP A 38 -18.93 9.62 6.34
C ASP A 38 -19.88 9.71 5.15
N ARG A 39 -21.00 10.41 5.36
CA ARG A 39 -22.01 10.71 4.33
C ARG A 39 -21.46 11.51 3.15
N HIS A 40 -20.33 12.19 3.33
CA HIS A 40 -19.64 12.96 2.28
C HIS A 40 -18.84 12.08 1.32
N LEU A 41 -18.72 10.78 1.62
CA LEU A 41 -18.05 9.78 0.80
C LEU A 41 -19.03 8.70 0.31
N MET A 42 -20.33 8.95 0.41
CA MET A 42 -21.39 8.08 -0.13
C MET A 42 -22.29 8.88 -1.06
N THR A 43 -22.52 8.38 -2.27
CA THR A 43 -23.47 9.06 -3.16
C THR A 43 -24.89 8.95 -2.61
N HIS A 44 -25.70 9.99 -2.80
CA HIS A 44 -27.08 10.00 -2.31
C HIS A 44 -27.90 8.82 -2.83
N ALA A 45 -27.76 8.47 -4.11
CA ALA A 45 -28.51 7.38 -4.73
C ALA A 45 -28.23 6.04 -4.05
N ASN A 46 -26.95 5.67 -3.89
CA ASN A 46 -26.57 4.42 -3.25
C ASN A 46 -26.82 4.44 -1.73
N ALA A 47 -26.59 5.57 -1.05
CA ALA A 47 -26.79 5.69 0.40
C ALA A 47 -28.26 5.53 0.83
N VAL A 48 -29.21 6.05 0.03
CA VAL A 48 -30.64 5.83 0.26
C VAL A 48 -31.00 4.35 0.08
N GLN A 49 -30.44 3.69 -0.94
CA GLN A 49 -30.70 2.27 -1.21
C GLN A 49 -30.10 1.35 -0.13
N ALA A 50 -28.84 1.55 0.23
CA ALA A 50 -28.10 0.65 1.11
C ALA A 50 -28.45 0.86 2.59
N GLN A 51 -28.52 2.12 3.02
CA GLN A 51 -28.56 2.45 4.44
C GLN A 51 -29.68 3.41 4.85
N HIS A 52 -30.56 3.80 3.91
CA HIS A 52 -31.66 4.75 4.13
C HIS A 52 -31.17 6.14 4.59
N ILE A 53 -29.98 6.56 4.15
CA ILE A 53 -29.39 7.86 4.48
C ILE A 53 -29.79 8.88 3.39
N ASN A 54 -30.70 9.79 3.73
CA ASN A 54 -31.29 10.76 2.78
C ASN A 54 -30.49 12.06 2.62
N ASN A 55 -29.41 12.24 3.36
CA ASN A 55 -28.63 13.48 3.39
C ASN A 55 -27.15 13.26 3.03
N ALA A 56 -26.84 12.13 2.40
CA ALA A 56 -25.53 11.88 1.81
C ALA A 56 -25.35 12.73 0.55
N ASP A 57 -24.12 13.16 0.32
CA ASP A 57 -23.73 14.12 -0.72
C ASP A 57 -22.33 13.84 -1.26
N GLY A 58 -21.88 12.58 -1.24
CA GLY A 58 -20.64 12.16 -1.88
C GLY A 58 -20.68 12.29 -3.40
N THR A 59 -19.50 12.43 -4.01
CA THR A 59 -19.36 12.78 -5.44
C THR A 59 -19.02 11.60 -6.34
N SER A 60 -18.78 10.40 -5.81
CA SER A 60 -18.33 9.25 -6.61
C SER A 60 -18.94 7.95 -6.14
N VAL A 61 -19.57 7.24 -7.08
CA VAL A 61 -20.08 5.87 -6.96
C VAL A 61 -18.97 4.81 -7.11
N SER A 62 -17.72 5.23 -7.37
CA SER A 62 -16.60 4.33 -7.66
C SER A 62 -15.61 4.22 -6.50
N ALA A 63 -16.03 4.66 -5.31
CA ALA A 63 -15.26 4.58 -4.07
C ALA A 63 -16.16 4.61 -2.81
N ASP A 64 -17.45 4.26 -2.95
CA ASP A 64 -18.44 4.30 -1.86
C ASP A 64 -18.89 2.94 -1.33
N ASP A 65 -18.59 1.81 -2.01
CA ASP A 65 -19.03 0.47 -1.58
C ASP A 65 -18.56 0.13 -0.15
N ASN A 66 -17.31 0.47 0.19
CA ASN A 66 -16.72 0.23 1.52
C ASN A 66 -17.41 0.98 2.67
N ARG A 67 -18.19 2.02 2.38
CA ARG A 67 -18.94 2.82 3.36
C ARG A 67 -20.37 2.35 3.40
N LEU A 68 -20.92 2.03 2.24
CA LEU A 68 -22.25 1.48 2.09
C LEU A 68 -22.37 0.08 2.70
N ASN A 69 -21.30 -0.71 2.71
CA ASN A 69 -21.28 -2.04 3.33
C ASN A 69 -21.16 -2.02 4.87
N PHE A 70 -20.55 -0.99 5.46
CA PHE A 70 -20.19 -0.98 6.88
C PHE A 70 -20.88 0.14 7.67
N LYS A 71 -21.08 -0.11 8.96
CA LYS A 71 -21.54 0.81 10.00
C LYS A 71 -20.67 0.63 11.24
N LYS A 72 -20.80 1.53 12.21
CA LYS A 72 -20.12 1.41 13.50
C LYS A 72 -20.42 0.07 14.18
N GLY A 73 -19.37 -0.60 14.67
CA GLY A 73 -19.44 -1.84 15.43
C GLY A 73 -19.44 -3.11 14.58
N ASP A 74 -19.37 -2.98 13.26
CA ASP A 74 -19.31 -4.15 12.38
C ASP A 74 -17.93 -4.80 12.41
N PRO A 75 -17.87 -6.14 12.25
CA PRO A 75 -16.60 -6.83 12.03
C PRO A 75 -16.03 -6.41 10.68
N ILE A 76 -14.77 -5.95 10.67
CA ILE A 76 -14.05 -5.56 9.44
C ILE A 76 -13.02 -6.62 9.01
N SER A 77 -12.66 -7.53 9.91
CA SER A 77 -11.85 -8.73 9.65
C SER A 77 -11.94 -9.68 10.84
N GLN A 78 -12.01 -10.99 10.60
CA GLN A 78 -11.91 -12.06 11.59
C GLN A 78 -10.98 -13.15 11.05
N MET A 79 -9.68 -12.89 11.16
CA MET A 79 -8.62 -13.60 10.47
C MET A 79 -8.04 -14.73 11.32
N PHE A 80 -8.04 -15.93 10.77
CA PHE A 80 -7.06 -16.97 11.10
C PHE A 80 -5.97 -16.97 10.03
N LYS A 81 -4.71 -17.04 10.45
CA LYS A 81 -3.60 -17.18 9.50
C LYS A 81 -2.41 -17.89 10.12
N GLY A 82 -1.58 -18.46 9.25
CA GLY A 82 -0.30 -19.00 9.64
C GLY A 82 0.79 -18.77 8.60
N LEU A 83 2.02 -18.69 9.11
CA LEU A 83 3.25 -18.62 8.35
C LEU A 83 4.14 -19.78 8.78
N THR A 84 4.54 -20.62 7.85
CA THR A 84 5.45 -21.73 8.12
C THR A 84 6.69 -21.60 7.26
N ASP A 85 7.83 -21.45 7.92
CA ASP A 85 9.15 -21.32 7.34
C ASP A 85 9.87 -22.66 7.40
N PHE A 86 10.61 -22.99 6.35
CA PHE A 86 11.59 -24.06 6.32
C PHE A 86 12.91 -23.51 5.79
N SER A 87 14.00 -23.73 6.54
CA SER A 87 15.36 -23.38 6.13
C SER A 87 16.24 -24.61 6.16
N LEU A 88 16.91 -24.88 5.04
CA LEU A 88 17.92 -25.90 4.92
C LEU A 88 19.27 -25.21 4.77
N ASP A 89 20.20 -25.49 5.66
CA ASP A 89 21.48 -24.78 5.75
C ASP A 89 22.62 -25.79 5.89
N GLY A 90 23.68 -25.63 5.09
CA GLY A 90 24.86 -26.49 5.16
C GLY A 90 25.98 -26.09 4.22
N GLN A 91 27.22 -26.15 4.70
CA GLN A 91 28.44 -25.98 3.89
C GLN A 91 28.48 -24.68 3.03
N GLY A 92 28.04 -23.54 3.59
CA GLY A 92 28.05 -22.25 2.88
C GLY A 92 26.99 -22.14 1.77
N GLN A 93 25.92 -22.93 1.84
CA GLN A 93 24.79 -22.86 0.92
C GLN A 93 23.50 -23.30 1.62
N GLY A 94 22.36 -23.01 1.00
CA GLY A 94 21.09 -23.39 1.57
C GLY A 94 19.88 -23.13 0.68
N ALA A 95 18.72 -23.46 1.21
CA ALA A 95 17.42 -23.24 0.59
C ALA A 95 16.40 -22.77 1.64
N PHE A 96 15.49 -21.90 1.23
CA PHE A 96 14.44 -21.38 2.09
C PHE A 96 13.10 -21.43 1.38
N ILE A 97 12.06 -21.81 2.11
CA ILE A 97 10.67 -21.73 1.64
C ILE A 97 9.76 -21.26 2.76
N ARG A 98 8.81 -20.37 2.43
CA ARG A 98 7.80 -19.85 3.35
C ARG A 98 6.41 -20.03 2.76
N PHE A 99 5.53 -20.64 3.53
CA PHE A 99 4.11 -20.75 3.21
C PHE A 99 3.28 -19.81 4.05
N LYS A 100 2.31 -19.15 3.42
CA LYS A 100 1.25 -18.35 4.05
C LYS A 100 -0.09 -19.05 3.79
N TYR A 101 -0.92 -19.18 4.81
CA TYR A 101 -2.29 -19.66 4.68
C TYR A 101 -3.21 -18.85 5.58
N TRP A 102 -4.43 -18.60 5.13
CA TRP A 102 -5.36 -17.75 5.86
C TRP A 102 -6.83 -18.03 5.55
N TYR A 103 -7.68 -17.53 6.44
CA TYR A 103 -9.13 -17.55 6.35
C TYR A 103 -9.72 -16.37 7.14
N ASP A 104 -10.43 -15.47 6.48
CA ASP A 104 -11.14 -14.34 7.09
C ASP A 104 -12.64 -14.61 7.17
N ASN A 105 -13.09 -15.01 8.36
CA ASN A 105 -14.48 -15.39 8.61
C ASN A 105 -15.47 -14.24 8.38
N ALA A 106 -15.06 -12.99 8.61
CA ALA A 106 -15.96 -11.83 8.51
C ALA A 106 -16.44 -11.62 7.07
N TYR A 107 -15.56 -11.86 6.10
CA TYR A 107 -15.87 -11.71 4.68
C TYR A 107 -16.39 -13.01 4.04
N GLU A 108 -15.89 -14.17 4.45
CA GLU A 108 -16.33 -15.47 3.91
C GLU A 108 -17.78 -15.84 4.24
N THR A 109 -18.26 -15.39 5.40
CA THR A 109 -19.58 -15.78 5.92
C THR A 109 -20.52 -14.61 6.16
N GLY A 110 -20.00 -13.39 6.08
CA GLY A 110 -20.77 -12.16 6.25
C GLY A 110 -21.34 -11.68 4.92
N ASP A 111 -22.37 -10.86 5.03
CA ASP A 111 -22.97 -10.16 3.89
C ASP A 111 -22.75 -8.66 4.04
N GLY A 112 -22.31 -8.00 2.96
CA GLY A 112 -22.27 -6.54 2.92
C GLY A 112 -23.68 -5.96 2.82
N ARG A 113 -23.90 -4.78 3.42
CA ARG A 113 -25.23 -4.13 3.37
C ARG A 113 -25.64 -3.61 2.00
N PHE A 114 -24.68 -3.37 1.12
CA PHE A 114 -24.91 -2.84 -0.21
C PHE A 114 -24.61 -3.88 -1.29
N LYS A 115 -23.42 -4.48 -1.24
CA LYS A 115 -22.99 -5.55 -2.12
C LYS A 115 -22.45 -6.70 -1.29
N ASP A 116 -22.82 -7.91 -1.68
CA ASP A 116 -22.28 -9.14 -1.11
C ASP A 116 -20.75 -9.17 -1.30
N PHE A 117 -20.04 -9.79 -0.36
CA PHE A 117 -18.60 -9.97 -0.46
C PHE A 117 -18.28 -11.08 -1.47
N ASP A 118 -17.54 -10.74 -2.52
CA ASP A 118 -17.12 -11.66 -3.58
C ASP A 118 -15.67 -11.37 -3.99
N ASP A 119 -14.80 -12.35 -3.82
CA ASP A 119 -13.37 -12.28 -4.12
C ASP A 119 -12.96 -13.17 -5.30
N SER A 120 -13.92 -13.77 -6.02
CA SER A 120 -13.67 -14.76 -7.06
C SER A 120 -12.81 -14.22 -8.20
N GLY A 121 -12.94 -12.93 -8.50
CA GLY A 121 -12.15 -12.20 -9.49
C GLY A 121 -10.81 -11.64 -8.99
N TRP A 122 -10.50 -11.77 -7.69
CA TRP A 122 -9.34 -11.11 -7.09
C TRP A 122 -8.07 -11.97 -7.16
N PRO A 123 -6.88 -11.34 -7.12
CA PRO A 123 -5.61 -12.05 -6.97
C PRO A 123 -5.60 -12.87 -5.67
N THR A 124 -4.92 -14.02 -5.67
CA THR A 124 -4.93 -14.97 -4.55
C THR A 124 -4.73 -14.29 -3.20
N LEU A 125 -3.72 -13.44 -3.04
CA LEU A 125 -3.40 -12.79 -1.76
C LEU A 125 -4.47 -11.80 -1.24
N ALA A 126 -5.32 -11.26 -2.12
CA ALA A 126 -6.42 -10.37 -1.73
C ALA A 126 -7.68 -11.13 -1.27
N ARG A 127 -7.77 -12.43 -1.58
CA ARG A 127 -8.91 -13.28 -1.24
C ARG A 127 -9.10 -13.43 0.26
N TYR A 128 -10.32 -13.74 0.68
CA TYR A 128 -10.67 -13.91 2.09
C TYR A 128 -10.05 -15.18 2.67
N HIS A 129 -9.82 -16.21 1.85
CA HIS A 129 -9.04 -17.38 2.22
C HIS A 129 -8.04 -17.77 1.13
N GLY A 130 -6.99 -18.49 1.53
CA GLY A 130 -6.04 -18.98 0.56
C GLY A 130 -4.77 -19.60 1.13
N PHE A 131 -3.89 -19.94 0.20
CA PHE A 131 -2.54 -20.42 0.43
C PHE A 131 -1.63 -19.77 -0.63
N ASP A 132 -0.49 -19.24 -0.20
CA ASP A 132 0.55 -18.73 -1.10
C ASP A 132 1.94 -19.14 -0.60
N THR A 133 2.84 -19.44 -1.54
CA THR A 133 4.25 -19.59 -1.24
C THR A 133 4.88 -18.20 -1.33
N LEU A 134 5.10 -17.54 -0.20
CA LEU A 134 5.75 -16.24 -0.18
C LEU A 134 7.18 -16.37 -0.70
N ASP A 135 8.09 -16.93 0.07
CA ASP A 135 9.49 -17.06 -0.33
C ASP A 135 9.79 -18.48 -0.82
N ALA A 136 10.65 -18.59 -1.83
CA ALA A 136 11.20 -19.86 -2.31
C ALA A 136 12.51 -19.59 -3.07
N TYR A 137 13.65 -19.80 -2.40
CA TYR A 137 14.96 -19.50 -2.99
C TYR A 137 16.04 -20.45 -2.53
N VAL A 138 17.14 -20.46 -3.29
CA VAL A 138 18.42 -21.06 -2.91
C VAL A 138 19.49 -19.98 -2.82
N TRP A 139 20.48 -20.19 -1.99
CA TRP A 139 21.61 -19.28 -1.81
C TRP A 139 22.91 -20.05 -1.67
N LYS A 140 24.02 -19.38 -2.00
CA LYS A 140 25.37 -19.92 -1.87
C LYS A 140 26.42 -18.83 -1.70
N ASP A 141 27.35 -19.08 -0.81
CA ASP A 141 28.56 -18.30 -0.62
C ASP A 141 29.71 -18.89 -1.43
N PHE A 142 30.49 -17.99 -2.02
CA PHE A 142 31.71 -18.28 -2.76
C PHE A 142 32.82 -17.38 -2.23
N ASP A 143 34.06 -17.83 -2.43
CA ASP A 143 35.25 -17.02 -2.28
C ASP A 143 35.86 -16.85 -3.69
N VAL A 144 35.90 -15.61 -4.16
CA VAL A 144 36.39 -15.25 -5.50
C VAL A 144 37.57 -14.30 -5.32
N ASP A 145 38.78 -14.81 -5.46
CA ASP A 145 40.02 -14.02 -5.31
C ASP A 145 40.13 -13.35 -3.92
N GLU A 146 39.87 -14.10 -2.85
CA GLU A 146 39.83 -13.63 -1.44
C GLU A 146 38.66 -12.68 -1.12
N HIS A 147 37.75 -12.47 -2.07
CA HIS A 147 36.55 -11.67 -1.89
C HIS A 147 35.30 -12.55 -1.70
N PRO A 148 34.53 -12.36 -0.61
CA PRO A 148 33.30 -13.11 -0.38
C PRO A 148 32.21 -12.67 -1.36
N LEU A 149 31.55 -13.64 -1.98
CA LEU A 149 30.42 -13.46 -2.88
C LEU A 149 29.24 -14.31 -2.42
N ASN A 150 28.13 -13.69 -2.04
CA ASN A 150 26.85 -14.37 -1.85
C ASN A 150 26.02 -14.25 -3.12
N LEU A 151 25.45 -15.37 -3.58
CA LEU A 151 24.47 -15.44 -4.66
C LEU A 151 23.16 -16.00 -4.13
N LYS A 152 22.03 -15.44 -4.56
CA LYS A 152 20.69 -15.92 -4.22
C LYS A 152 19.79 -15.91 -5.44
N LEU A 153 19.08 -17.03 -5.67
CA LEU A 153 18.20 -17.24 -6.83
C LEU A 153 16.85 -17.78 -6.37
N GLY A 154 15.78 -17.12 -6.79
CA GLY A 154 14.39 -17.55 -6.55
C GLY A 154 13.50 -16.40 -6.12
N LYS A 155 12.33 -16.72 -5.56
CA LYS A 155 11.35 -15.78 -5.04
C LYS A 155 11.79 -15.31 -3.65
N GLN A 156 12.18 -14.04 -3.52
CA GLN A 156 12.80 -13.49 -2.31
C GLN A 156 12.46 -12.01 -2.08
N VAL A 157 12.56 -11.56 -0.82
CA VAL A 157 12.58 -10.15 -0.47
C VAL A 157 14.01 -9.59 -0.53
N LEU A 158 14.17 -8.39 -1.10
CA LEU A 158 15.42 -7.63 -1.15
C LEU A 158 15.16 -6.18 -0.75
N SER A 159 15.48 -5.84 0.50
CA SER A 159 15.24 -4.50 1.05
C SER A 159 16.49 -3.62 0.90
N TRP A 160 16.32 -2.46 0.28
CA TRP A 160 17.33 -1.39 0.19
C TRP A 160 16.76 -0.09 0.78
N GLY A 161 17.64 0.79 1.28
CA GLY A 161 17.25 2.04 1.95
C GLY A 161 17.25 1.95 3.48
N GLU A 162 16.98 3.10 4.12
CA GLU A 162 17.04 3.34 5.57
C GLU A 162 15.71 3.86 6.12
N ALA A 163 14.75 4.18 5.26
CA ALA A 163 13.41 4.59 5.69
C ALA A 163 12.72 3.45 6.46
N ILE A 164 12.07 3.78 7.58
CA ILE A 164 11.53 2.79 8.53
C ILE A 164 10.00 2.76 8.47
N LEU A 165 9.37 3.93 8.45
CA LEU A 165 7.93 4.15 8.53
C LEU A 165 7.39 4.88 7.30
N ILE A 166 8.20 5.67 6.60
CA ILE A 166 7.79 6.38 5.38
C ILE A 166 8.18 5.56 4.15
N GLN A 167 7.18 5.14 3.37
CA GLN A 167 7.37 4.26 2.23
C GLN A 167 7.79 5.01 0.96
N ASN A 168 8.12 4.24 -0.07
CA ASN A 168 8.37 4.71 -1.45
C ASN A 168 9.58 5.64 -1.62
N GLY A 169 10.52 5.59 -0.67
CA GLY A 169 11.87 6.12 -0.83
C GLY A 169 12.72 5.21 -1.72
N ILE A 170 13.84 4.68 -1.22
CA ILE A 170 14.70 3.73 -1.96
C ILE A 170 14.10 2.32 -2.02
N ASN A 171 13.32 1.93 -1.00
CA ASN A 171 12.71 0.62 -0.89
C ASN A 171 11.53 0.45 -1.87
N VAL A 172 11.84 0.12 -3.13
CA VAL A 172 10.86 -0.09 -4.20
C VAL A 172 10.92 -1.47 -4.84
N ILE A 173 11.91 -2.31 -4.51
CA ILE A 173 12.17 -3.57 -5.23
C ILE A 173 11.03 -4.58 -5.02
N ASN A 174 10.46 -4.59 -3.82
CA ASN A 174 9.40 -5.50 -3.43
C ASN A 174 8.03 -4.83 -3.56
N PRO A 175 7.04 -5.47 -4.21
CA PRO A 175 5.64 -5.08 -4.12
C PRO A 175 5.15 -5.16 -2.68
N LEU A 176 4.09 -4.41 -2.38
CA LEU A 176 3.47 -4.42 -1.06
C LEU A 176 2.13 -5.14 -1.08
N ASP A 177 1.81 -5.85 -0.01
CA ASP A 177 0.46 -6.31 0.30
C ASP A 177 -0.19 -5.29 1.24
N TYR A 178 -0.83 -4.27 0.66
CA TYR A 178 -1.53 -3.23 1.42
C TYR A 178 -2.69 -3.82 2.21
N SER A 179 -3.37 -4.83 1.66
CA SER A 179 -4.47 -5.51 2.33
C SER A 179 -4.01 -6.24 3.59
N ALA A 180 -2.80 -6.80 3.59
CA ALA A 180 -2.25 -7.46 4.78
C ALA A 180 -2.03 -6.48 5.93
N PHE A 181 -1.54 -5.26 5.67
CA PHE A 181 -1.31 -4.25 6.71
C PHE A 181 -2.58 -3.78 7.42
N ASN A 182 -3.74 -3.96 6.78
CA ASN A 182 -5.05 -3.63 7.34
C ASN A 182 -5.67 -4.77 8.17
N LYS A 183 -5.06 -5.95 8.18
CA LYS A 183 -5.55 -7.13 8.91
C LYS A 183 -4.94 -7.23 10.31
N PRO A 184 -5.70 -7.71 11.32
CA PRO A 184 -5.20 -7.83 12.69
C PRO A 184 -4.03 -8.82 12.79
N GLY A 185 -3.05 -8.50 13.64
CA GLY A 185 -1.89 -9.35 13.91
C GLY A 185 -0.94 -9.52 12.73
N VAL A 186 -0.89 -8.57 11.78
CA VAL A 186 0.04 -8.57 10.63
C VAL A 186 1.51 -8.61 11.06
N ASP A 187 2.28 -9.50 10.42
CA ASP A 187 3.74 -9.49 10.51
C ASP A 187 4.32 -8.72 9.31
N ILE A 188 5.43 -7.99 9.49
CA ILE A 188 6.09 -7.24 8.40
C ILE A 188 6.41 -8.13 7.18
N LYS A 189 6.80 -9.39 7.43
CA LYS A 189 7.07 -10.42 6.43
C LYS A 189 5.88 -10.77 5.52
N GLU A 190 4.67 -10.37 5.88
CA GLU A 190 3.47 -10.53 5.04
C GLU A 190 3.24 -9.33 4.11
N GLY A 191 3.75 -8.16 4.49
CA GLY A 191 3.49 -6.91 3.80
C GLY A 191 4.49 -6.59 2.69
N GLN A 192 5.74 -7.07 2.79
CA GLN A 192 6.71 -7.01 1.68
C GLN A 192 6.68 -8.30 0.89
N LEU A 193 6.21 -8.23 -0.35
CA LEU A 193 6.05 -9.41 -1.19
C LEU A 193 7.35 -9.78 -1.90
N PRO A 194 7.78 -11.05 -1.80
CA PRO A 194 8.95 -11.54 -2.50
C PRO A 194 8.69 -11.69 -4.01
N VAL A 195 9.75 -11.48 -4.81
CA VAL A 195 9.73 -11.53 -6.28
C VAL A 195 10.84 -12.44 -6.78
N GLU A 196 10.60 -13.11 -7.90
CA GLU A 196 11.58 -13.98 -8.54
C GLU A 196 12.76 -13.18 -9.13
N MET A 197 13.94 -13.39 -8.56
CA MET A 197 15.15 -12.66 -8.94
C MET A 197 16.42 -13.47 -8.73
N LEU A 198 17.46 -13.06 -9.44
CA LEU A 198 18.86 -13.32 -9.09
C LEU A 198 19.39 -12.09 -8.36
N SER A 199 20.02 -12.27 -7.21
CA SER A 199 20.72 -11.21 -6.49
C SER A 199 22.12 -11.66 -6.07
N PHE A 200 23.02 -10.70 -5.92
CA PHE A 200 24.37 -10.94 -5.42
C PHE A 200 24.82 -9.84 -4.45
N ASN A 201 25.79 -10.21 -3.62
CA ASN A 201 26.47 -9.32 -2.68
C ASN A 201 27.97 -9.71 -2.70
N LEU A 202 28.82 -8.80 -3.17
CA LEU A 202 30.26 -9.01 -3.40
C LEU A 202 31.09 -8.01 -2.57
N GLY A 203 31.84 -8.54 -1.61
CA GLY A 203 32.76 -7.75 -0.79
C GLY A 203 34.00 -7.33 -1.57
N LEU A 204 34.07 -6.10 -2.05
CA LEU A 204 35.20 -5.59 -2.83
C LEU A 204 36.43 -5.26 -1.96
N THR A 205 36.21 -4.88 -0.71
CA THR A 205 37.24 -4.65 0.33
C THR A 205 36.61 -4.88 1.70
N ASP A 206 37.39 -4.79 2.78
CA ASP A 206 36.88 -4.84 4.17
C ASP A 206 35.82 -3.76 4.51
N LYS A 207 35.66 -2.75 3.65
CA LYS A 207 34.75 -1.61 3.89
C LYS A 207 33.80 -1.33 2.75
N VAL A 208 33.96 -1.96 1.59
CA VAL A 208 33.20 -1.63 0.39
C VAL A 208 32.53 -2.87 -0.16
N ASN A 209 31.23 -2.77 -0.38
CA ASN A 209 30.40 -3.88 -0.87
C ASN A 209 29.64 -3.48 -2.13
N LEU A 210 29.62 -4.36 -3.13
CA LEU A 210 28.82 -4.22 -4.35
C LEU A 210 27.65 -5.20 -4.31
N GLU A 211 26.44 -4.68 -4.41
CA GLU A 211 25.22 -5.47 -4.49
C GLU A 211 24.54 -5.26 -5.84
N GLY A 212 23.80 -6.27 -6.29
CA GLY A 212 22.96 -6.10 -7.46
C GLY A 212 21.88 -7.17 -7.55
N PHE A 213 20.86 -6.88 -8.35
CA PHE A 213 19.79 -7.82 -8.64
C PHE A 213 19.28 -7.68 -10.07
N TYR A 214 18.66 -8.76 -10.56
CA TYR A 214 17.87 -8.81 -11.77
C TYR A 214 16.59 -9.61 -11.50
N GLN A 215 15.43 -8.94 -11.59
CA GLN A 215 14.13 -9.60 -11.53
C GLN A 215 13.76 -10.11 -12.93
N TYR A 216 13.32 -11.36 -12.98
CA TYR A 216 12.89 -12.03 -14.22
C TYR A 216 11.39 -12.34 -14.24
N ASN A 217 10.66 -11.81 -13.26
CA ASN A 217 9.21 -11.84 -13.17
C ASN A 217 8.73 -10.52 -12.56
N TRP A 218 7.70 -9.91 -13.12
CA TRP A 218 7.04 -8.76 -12.53
C TRP A 218 5.85 -9.18 -11.67
N ARG A 219 5.61 -8.45 -10.57
CA ARG A 219 4.48 -8.67 -9.68
C ARG A 219 3.85 -7.32 -9.27
N PRO A 220 2.52 -7.17 -9.37
CA PRO A 220 1.83 -6.00 -8.83
C PRO A 220 1.81 -6.04 -7.31
N SER A 221 1.55 -4.88 -6.71
CA SER A 221 1.16 -4.77 -5.30
C SER A 221 -0.28 -5.26 -5.13
N VAL A 222 -0.58 -5.80 -3.96
CA VAL A 222 -1.92 -6.28 -3.61
C VAL A 222 -2.64 -5.16 -2.86
N LEU A 223 -3.81 -4.79 -3.36
CA LEU A 223 -4.68 -3.76 -2.78
C LEU A 223 -5.88 -4.42 -2.09
N ASP A 224 -6.52 -3.69 -1.18
CA ASP A 224 -7.82 -4.08 -0.64
C ASP A 224 -8.85 -4.21 -1.79
N GLY A 225 -9.54 -5.35 -1.82
CA GLY A 225 -10.58 -5.60 -2.83
C GLY A 225 -11.82 -4.75 -2.59
N CYS A 226 -12.54 -4.43 -3.66
CA CYS A 226 -13.74 -3.57 -3.65
C CYS A 226 -14.77 -4.02 -2.60
N GLY A 227 -15.47 -3.05 -2.02
CA GLY A 227 -16.49 -3.30 -1.00
C GLY A 227 -15.96 -3.69 0.39
N THR A 228 -14.66 -3.99 0.57
CA THR A 228 -14.05 -4.22 1.90
C THR A 228 -13.75 -2.91 2.63
N PHE A 229 -13.60 -2.94 3.96
CA PHE A 229 -13.61 -1.74 4.80
C PHE A 229 -12.56 -0.68 4.44
N PHE A 230 -11.37 -1.11 3.96
CA PHE A 230 -10.26 -0.24 3.59
C PHE A 230 -10.07 -0.06 2.07
N ALA A 231 -10.96 -0.63 1.24
CA ALA A 231 -10.89 -0.45 -0.21
C ALA A 231 -10.87 1.04 -0.58
N THR A 232 -9.96 1.46 -1.45
CA THR A 232 -9.84 2.88 -1.84
C THR A 232 -10.50 3.20 -3.18
N SER A 233 -10.95 2.16 -3.89
CA SER A 233 -11.66 2.23 -5.17
C SER A 233 -12.53 0.97 -5.36
N ASP A 234 -13.62 1.14 -6.12
CA ASP A 234 -14.56 0.09 -6.48
C ASP A 234 -14.39 -0.38 -7.94
N ALA A 235 -13.35 0.08 -8.64
CA ALA A 235 -13.23 -0.12 -10.08
C ALA A 235 -11.89 -0.70 -10.55
N ILE A 236 -10.75 -0.13 -10.14
CA ILE A 236 -9.47 -0.39 -10.82
C ILE A 236 -8.74 -1.64 -10.33
N GLN A 237 -9.14 -2.21 -9.19
CA GLN A 237 -8.57 -3.47 -8.71
C GLN A 237 -9.12 -4.65 -9.54
N PRO A 238 -8.30 -5.69 -9.79
CA PRO A 238 -8.76 -6.87 -10.52
C PRO A 238 -9.99 -7.50 -9.88
N GLY A 239 -11.01 -7.80 -10.70
CA GLY A 239 -12.29 -8.35 -10.25
C GLY A 239 -13.29 -7.32 -9.71
N CYS A 240 -12.96 -6.03 -9.76
CA CYS A 240 -13.86 -4.94 -9.40
C CYS A 240 -14.51 -4.28 -10.62
N GLY A 241 -15.43 -3.34 -10.36
CA GLY A 241 -16.16 -2.60 -11.39
C GLY A 241 -17.61 -3.05 -11.59
N PRO A 242 -18.25 -2.56 -12.67
CA PRO A 242 -17.70 -1.66 -13.68
C PRO A 242 -17.54 -0.21 -13.16
N LEU A 243 -16.91 0.65 -13.96
CA LEU A 243 -16.79 2.07 -13.64
C LEU A 243 -18.08 2.81 -14.03
N TYR A 244 -18.92 3.11 -13.04
CA TYR A 244 -20.19 3.80 -13.23
C TYR A 244 -20.04 5.30 -13.51
N LEU A 245 -20.91 5.84 -14.37
CA LEU A 245 -20.73 7.16 -14.99
C LEU A 245 -21.77 8.22 -14.60
N SER A 246 -22.53 7.98 -13.52
CA SER A 246 -23.50 8.94 -12.99
C SER A 246 -23.45 8.99 -11.46
N GLN A 247 -23.76 10.17 -10.90
CA GLN A 247 -23.89 10.41 -9.46
C GLN A 247 -25.36 10.46 -9.00
N THR A 248 -26.31 10.47 -9.94
CA THR A 248 -27.75 10.61 -9.65
C THR A 248 -28.52 9.30 -9.72
N GLN A 249 -27.87 8.24 -10.19
CA GLN A 249 -28.46 6.91 -10.37
C GLN A 249 -27.75 5.93 -9.45
N THR A 250 -28.48 4.92 -9.00
CA THR A 250 -27.88 3.77 -8.30
C THR A 250 -27.09 2.91 -9.27
N ASP A 251 -26.15 2.11 -8.79
CA ASP A 251 -25.41 1.11 -9.57
C ASP A 251 -26.32 0.23 -10.43
N ALA A 252 -27.38 -0.31 -9.84
CA ALA A 252 -28.34 -1.17 -10.54
C ALA A 252 -29.06 -0.45 -11.71
N GLN A 253 -29.38 0.83 -11.55
CA GLN A 253 -29.99 1.65 -12.60
C GLN A 253 -29.02 1.89 -13.76
N MET A 254 -27.76 2.21 -13.44
CA MET A 254 -26.72 2.42 -14.45
C MET A 254 -26.39 1.13 -15.19
N GLN A 255 -26.32 0.01 -14.46
CA GLN A 255 -26.15 -1.32 -15.03
C GLN A 255 -27.26 -1.65 -16.04
N ALA A 256 -28.53 -1.48 -15.63
CA ALA A 256 -29.68 -1.73 -16.49
C ALA A 256 -29.73 -0.79 -17.71
N ALA A 257 -29.23 0.44 -17.57
CA ALA A 257 -29.13 1.39 -18.66
C ALA A 257 -27.93 1.14 -19.59
N GLY A 258 -26.90 0.39 -19.17
CA GLY A 258 -25.63 0.32 -19.89
C GLY A 258 -24.76 1.59 -19.73
N LEU A 259 -24.98 2.37 -18.66
CA LEU A 259 -24.29 3.64 -18.39
C LEU A 259 -23.04 3.42 -17.52
N TYR A 260 -22.06 2.71 -18.06
CA TYR A 260 -20.79 2.42 -17.39
C TYR A 260 -19.67 2.29 -18.43
N ALA A 261 -18.41 2.40 -17.96
CA ALA A 261 -17.26 1.91 -18.70
C ALA A 261 -16.97 0.47 -18.27
N ALA A 262 -16.84 -0.44 -19.23
CA ALA A 262 -16.54 -1.84 -18.94
C ALA A 262 -15.05 -1.98 -18.58
N HIS A 263 -14.71 -2.94 -17.72
CA HIS A 263 -13.32 -3.31 -17.47
C HIS A 263 -12.78 -4.09 -18.68
N GLY A 264 -11.69 -3.61 -19.27
CA GLY A 264 -10.96 -4.25 -20.36
C GLY A 264 -9.87 -5.19 -19.86
N ASP A 265 -8.94 -5.55 -20.74
CA ASP A 265 -7.75 -6.31 -20.34
C ASP A 265 -6.73 -5.38 -19.68
N ASP A 266 -6.23 -5.76 -18.51
CA ASP A 266 -5.17 -5.00 -17.82
C ASP A 266 -3.86 -5.01 -18.61
N GLN A 267 -3.18 -3.86 -18.62
CA GLN A 267 -1.92 -3.64 -19.31
C GLN A 267 -0.75 -3.90 -18.33
N ALA A 268 -0.46 -5.18 -18.11
CA ALA A 268 0.72 -5.60 -17.36
C ALA A 268 2.02 -5.21 -18.10
N PRO A 269 3.10 -4.84 -17.38
CA PRO A 269 4.38 -4.57 -17.98
C PRO A 269 5.12 -5.87 -18.32
N SER A 270 6.22 -5.75 -19.03
CA SER A 270 7.20 -6.82 -19.24
C SER A 270 7.74 -7.37 -17.92
N ASP A 271 7.97 -8.69 -17.86
CA ASP A 271 8.68 -9.32 -16.75
C ASP A 271 10.17 -8.93 -16.68
N GLN A 272 10.71 -8.39 -17.77
CA GLN A 272 12.14 -8.09 -17.94
C GLN A 272 12.43 -6.60 -17.78
N GLY A 273 13.70 -6.27 -17.54
CA GLY A 273 14.17 -4.89 -17.47
C GLY A 273 14.23 -4.34 -16.05
N GLN A 274 13.84 -5.13 -15.05
CA GLN A 274 13.88 -4.75 -13.64
C GLN A 274 15.20 -5.18 -12.99
N TRP A 275 16.05 -4.23 -12.67
CA TRP A 275 17.38 -4.49 -12.09
C TRP A 275 17.88 -3.31 -11.28
N GLY A 276 18.88 -3.54 -10.45
CA GLY A 276 19.53 -2.49 -9.71
C GLY A 276 20.92 -2.87 -9.26
N VAL A 277 21.69 -1.84 -8.90
CA VAL A 277 23.02 -1.98 -8.30
C VAL A 277 23.13 -1.03 -7.11
N ALA A 278 23.86 -1.46 -6.08
CA ALA A 278 24.18 -0.62 -4.93
C ALA A 278 25.66 -0.76 -4.57
N LEU A 279 26.27 0.36 -4.18
CA LEU A 279 27.62 0.39 -3.63
C LEU A 279 27.54 0.90 -2.20
N ARG A 280 27.91 0.06 -1.23
CA ARG A 280 27.94 0.41 0.20
C ARG A 280 29.36 0.63 0.67
N THR A 281 29.55 1.54 1.60
CA THR A 281 30.84 1.81 2.22
C THR A 281 30.73 2.17 3.70
N LEU A 282 31.65 1.66 4.52
CA LEU A 282 31.78 2.05 5.93
C LEU A 282 32.69 3.28 6.08
N ILE A 283 32.19 4.30 6.76
CA ILE A 283 32.86 5.57 7.02
C ILE A 283 33.42 5.58 8.45
N SER A 284 34.65 5.09 8.63
CA SER A 284 35.25 4.95 9.96
C SER A 284 35.41 6.25 10.75
N SER A 285 35.52 7.41 10.08
CA SER A 285 35.56 8.70 10.77
C SER A 285 34.22 9.11 11.40
N LEU A 286 33.13 8.41 11.07
CA LEU A 286 31.78 8.63 11.58
C LEU A 286 31.28 7.44 12.40
N ASN A 287 32.16 6.87 13.24
CA ASN A 287 31.83 5.71 14.07
C ASN A 287 31.33 4.52 13.23
N ASP A 288 32.05 4.25 12.13
CA ASP A 288 31.72 3.23 11.13
C ASP A 288 30.29 3.32 10.58
N ALA A 289 29.77 4.55 10.40
CA ALA A 289 28.51 4.78 9.69
C ALA A 289 28.54 4.16 8.29
N GLU A 290 27.44 3.53 7.87
CA GLU A 290 27.30 2.98 6.52
C GLU A 290 26.70 4.04 5.59
N ALA A 291 27.31 4.26 4.44
CA ALA A 291 26.73 5.05 3.36
C ALA A 291 26.59 4.20 2.10
N ALA A 292 25.56 4.48 1.30
CA ALA A 292 25.28 3.72 0.10
C ALA A 292 24.79 4.59 -1.06
N PHE A 293 25.18 4.22 -2.27
CA PHE A 293 24.63 4.73 -3.52
C PHE A 293 23.84 3.63 -4.21
N TYR A 294 22.71 3.99 -4.83
CA TYR A 294 21.79 3.07 -5.48
C TYR A 294 21.42 3.54 -6.88
N TYR A 295 21.27 2.59 -7.80
CA TYR A 295 20.52 2.77 -9.03
C TYR A 295 19.55 1.61 -9.23
N VAL A 296 18.30 1.91 -9.60
CA VAL A 296 17.27 0.91 -9.90
C VAL A 296 16.50 1.30 -11.17
N ASN A 297 16.28 0.35 -12.07
CA ASN A 297 15.23 0.42 -13.08
C ASN A 297 14.11 -0.55 -12.67
N TYR A 298 12.87 -0.07 -12.57
CA TYR A 298 11.72 -0.89 -12.18
C TYR A 298 10.45 -0.52 -12.96
N HIS A 299 9.38 -1.29 -12.79
CA HIS A 299 8.07 -1.00 -13.37
C HIS A 299 7.09 -0.66 -12.26
N ALA A 300 6.06 0.14 -12.56
CA ALA A 300 5.03 0.45 -11.60
C ALA A 300 4.43 -0.83 -11.01
N ARG A 301 4.22 -0.82 -9.69
CA ARG A 301 3.57 -1.93 -8.97
C ARG A 301 2.15 -1.58 -8.52
N LEU A 302 1.78 -0.30 -8.64
CA LEU A 302 0.44 0.21 -8.38
C LEU A 302 -0.24 0.50 -9.72
N PRO A 303 -1.55 0.27 -9.83
CA PRO A 303 -2.28 0.46 -11.08
C PRO A 303 -2.50 1.94 -11.38
N TYR A 304 -2.43 2.28 -12.67
CA TYR A 304 -2.85 3.57 -13.23
C TYR A 304 -4.05 3.34 -14.15
N LEU A 305 -4.94 4.32 -14.24
CA LEU A 305 -6.12 4.22 -15.09
C LEU A 305 -5.74 4.41 -16.57
N GLU A 306 -6.05 3.45 -17.43
CA GLU A 306 -6.19 3.69 -18.86
C GLU A 306 -7.67 3.77 -19.21
N LEU A 307 -8.05 4.73 -20.05
CA LEU A 307 -9.44 4.89 -20.50
C LEU A 307 -9.53 4.94 -22.03
N THR A 308 -10.25 3.99 -22.61
CA THR A 308 -10.64 3.97 -24.01
C THR A 308 -12.01 4.63 -24.18
N ALA A 309 -12.09 5.64 -25.05
CA ALA A 309 -13.34 6.30 -25.39
C ALA A 309 -14.35 5.34 -26.02
N ARG A 310 -15.63 5.73 -26.03
CA ARG A 310 -16.65 5.06 -26.84
C ARG A 310 -16.28 5.09 -28.34
N ASP A 311 -16.80 4.15 -29.11
CA ASP A 311 -16.56 4.07 -30.55
C ASP A 311 -17.87 4.23 -31.32
N ALA A 312 -18.12 5.42 -31.86
CA ALA A 312 -19.34 5.75 -32.57
C ALA A 312 -19.51 5.00 -33.91
N SER A 313 -18.45 4.37 -34.42
CA SER A 313 -18.50 3.56 -35.64
C SER A 313 -19.01 2.13 -35.39
N LYS A 314 -19.04 1.70 -34.13
CA LYS A 314 -19.42 0.33 -33.74
C LYS A 314 -20.74 0.34 -32.96
N PRO A 315 -21.74 -0.47 -33.36
CA PRO A 315 -22.98 -0.57 -32.62
C PRO A 315 -22.75 -1.18 -31.22
N GLY A 316 -23.55 -0.77 -30.24
CA GLY A 316 -23.46 -1.30 -28.88
C GLY A 316 -24.59 -0.78 -27.98
N ASN A 317 -24.50 -1.07 -26.69
CA ASN A 317 -25.57 -0.79 -25.73
C ASN A 317 -25.37 0.51 -24.95
N PHE A 318 -24.31 1.28 -25.21
CA PHE A 318 -24.08 2.53 -24.49
C PHE A 318 -25.19 3.55 -24.82
N PRO A 319 -25.89 4.15 -23.83
CA PRO A 319 -27.06 4.99 -24.05
C PRO A 319 -26.85 6.15 -25.01
N ILE A 320 -25.66 6.74 -24.97
CA ILE A 320 -25.32 7.88 -25.82
C ILE A 320 -24.89 7.35 -27.19
N GLY A 321 -25.80 7.42 -28.16
CA GLY A 321 -25.53 7.03 -29.56
C GLY A 321 -25.76 5.55 -29.89
N ARG A 322 -26.08 4.69 -28.91
CA ARG A 322 -26.28 3.23 -29.09
C ARG A 322 -25.07 2.56 -29.76
N VAL A 323 -23.90 2.85 -29.19
CA VAL A 323 -22.60 2.44 -29.73
C VAL A 323 -21.81 1.62 -28.70
N GLN A 324 -20.64 1.12 -29.09
CA GLN A 324 -19.70 0.52 -28.13
C GLN A 324 -19.37 1.55 -27.04
N GLY A 325 -19.57 1.18 -25.78
CA GLY A 325 -19.28 2.05 -24.64
C GLY A 325 -17.78 2.24 -24.39
N PRO A 326 -17.42 3.16 -23.49
CA PRO A 326 -16.04 3.30 -23.04
C PRO A 326 -15.57 2.04 -22.31
N VAL A 327 -14.26 1.84 -22.30
CA VAL A 327 -13.58 0.73 -21.62
C VAL A 327 -12.48 1.32 -20.75
N TYR A 328 -12.27 0.79 -19.55
CA TYR A 328 -11.13 1.16 -18.71
C TYR A 328 -10.29 -0.06 -18.37
N ALA A 329 -9.01 0.13 -18.05
CA ALA A 329 -8.11 -0.93 -17.64
C ALA A 329 -7.12 -0.42 -16.59
N ALA A 330 -6.55 -1.32 -15.79
CA ALA A 330 -5.37 -1.02 -15.01
C ALA A 330 -4.13 -1.13 -15.90
N ALA A 331 -3.28 -0.11 -15.88
CA ALA A 331 -2.01 -0.07 -16.58
C ALA A 331 -0.84 0.14 -15.61
N PHE A 332 0.31 -0.43 -15.94
CA PHE A 332 1.50 -0.40 -15.08
C PHE A 332 2.71 0.15 -15.86
N PRO A 333 2.97 1.47 -15.78
CA PRO A 333 4.02 2.10 -16.57
C PRO A 333 5.43 1.51 -16.32
N GLU A 334 6.15 1.22 -17.39
CA GLU A 334 7.49 0.63 -17.36
C GLU A 334 8.62 1.65 -17.13
N ASN A 335 9.83 1.14 -16.93
CA ASN A 335 11.11 1.88 -16.96
C ASN A 335 11.17 3.12 -16.07
N ILE A 336 10.79 2.99 -14.80
CA ILE A 336 10.99 4.02 -13.79
C ILE A 336 12.42 3.92 -13.29
N HIS A 337 13.18 5.00 -13.43
CA HIS A 337 14.57 5.08 -12.96
C HIS A 337 14.61 5.70 -11.57
N LEU A 338 15.42 5.13 -10.67
CA LEU A 338 15.66 5.65 -9.33
C LEU A 338 17.15 5.74 -9.07
N TYR A 339 17.58 6.91 -8.59
CA TYR A 339 18.91 7.15 -8.04
C TYR A 339 18.77 7.39 -6.54
N GLY A 340 19.54 6.69 -5.72
CA GLY A 340 19.43 6.74 -4.27
C GLY A 340 20.77 7.05 -3.60
N LEU A 341 20.70 7.74 -2.47
CA LEU A 341 21.79 7.88 -1.51
C LEU A 341 21.24 7.57 -0.12
N SER A 342 21.98 6.82 0.69
CA SER A 342 21.64 6.63 2.11
C SER A 342 22.84 6.73 3.03
N ILE A 343 22.58 7.04 4.29
CA ILE A 343 23.53 6.95 5.39
C ILE A 343 22.82 6.50 6.67
N ASN A 344 23.41 5.55 7.39
CA ASN A 344 22.97 5.14 8.71
C ASN A 344 24.16 5.05 9.68
N GLY A 345 23.92 5.28 10.97
CA GLY A 345 24.95 5.16 11.99
C GLY A 345 24.47 5.50 13.38
N ALA A 346 25.35 5.33 14.37
CA ALA A 346 25.07 5.65 15.77
C ALA A 346 25.86 6.88 16.23
N LEU A 347 25.18 7.83 16.87
CA LEU A 347 25.80 9.00 17.48
C LEU A 347 26.64 8.60 18.71
N PRO A 348 27.93 9.00 18.75
CA PRO A 348 28.79 8.70 19.89
C PRO A 348 28.24 9.25 21.22
N GLY A 349 28.22 8.40 22.25
CA GLY A 349 27.93 8.77 23.64
C GLY A 349 26.44 8.87 24.02
N TRP A 350 25.53 9.06 23.05
CA TRP A 350 24.08 9.22 23.32
C TRP A 350 23.28 7.96 22.99
N GLY A 351 23.87 7.03 22.21
CA GLY A 351 23.24 5.77 21.81
C GLY A 351 22.14 5.93 20.77
N THR A 352 21.90 7.14 20.27
CA THR A 352 20.90 7.42 19.23
C THR A 352 21.38 6.87 17.90
N SER A 353 20.56 6.03 17.27
CA SER A 353 20.76 5.62 15.87
C SER A 353 20.08 6.63 14.96
N LEU A 354 20.77 7.07 13.91
CA LEU A 354 20.26 7.96 12.88
C LEU A 354 20.31 7.25 11.52
N GLY A 355 19.28 7.47 10.71
CA GLY A 355 19.22 7.06 9.31
C GLY A 355 18.76 8.22 8.44
N ALA A 356 19.24 8.31 7.22
CA ALA A 356 18.72 9.24 6.23
C ALA A 356 18.87 8.66 4.82
N GLU A 357 17.90 8.94 3.96
CA GLU A 357 17.98 8.61 2.55
C GLU A 357 17.41 9.72 1.66
N LEU A 358 17.94 9.79 0.44
CA LEU A 358 17.49 10.64 -0.64
C LEU A 358 17.29 9.79 -1.89
N SER A 359 16.11 9.87 -2.49
CA SER A 359 15.80 9.22 -3.77
C SER A 359 15.38 10.25 -4.80
N TYR A 360 15.79 10.02 -6.05
CA TYR A 360 15.43 10.82 -7.21
C TYR A 360 14.94 9.94 -8.34
N ARG A 361 13.74 10.23 -8.84
CA ARG A 361 13.16 9.60 -10.01
C ARG A 361 12.96 10.67 -11.08
N PRO A 362 13.74 10.69 -12.17
CA PRO A 362 13.57 11.70 -13.21
C PRO A 362 12.26 11.54 -14.01
N ASN A 363 11.62 10.38 -13.94
CA ASN A 363 10.53 10.01 -14.84
C ASN A 363 9.38 9.25 -14.14
N MET A 364 9.08 9.61 -12.88
CA MET A 364 8.03 8.99 -12.08
C MET A 364 6.65 9.21 -12.74
N PRO A 365 5.86 8.15 -13.02
CA PRO A 365 4.47 8.32 -13.43
C PRO A 365 3.63 8.90 -12.29
N VAL A 366 2.93 9.99 -12.57
CA VAL A 366 1.99 10.66 -11.67
C VAL A 366 0.61 10.61 -12.32
N ALA A 367 -0.36 10.05 -11.63
CA ALA A 367 -1.71 9.83 -12.14
C ALA A 367 -2.44 11.15 -12.41
N MET A 368 -3.26 11.17 -13.44
CA MET A 368 -4.26 12.22 -13.66
C MET A 368 -5.47 11.96 -12.75
N ASN A 369 -6.30 12.99 -12.55
CA ASN A 369 -7.56 12.81 -11.84
C ASN A 369 -8.55 11.97 -12.64
N GLY A 370 -8.89 10.77 -12.12
CA GLY A 370 -9.79 9.83 -12.78
C GLY A 370 -11.17 10.42 -13.18
N PRO A 371 -11.89 11.13 -12.28
CA PRO A 371 -13.15 11.78 -12.62
C PRO A 371 -13.04 12.80 -13.76
N ASP A 372 -11.96 13.59 -13.83
CA ASP A 372 -11.72 14.51 -14.94
C ASP A 372 -11.43 13.79 -16.24
N MET A 373 -10.60 12.73 -16.22
CA MET A 373 -10.36 11.86 -17.38
C MET A 373 -11.67 11.26 -17.91
N ASN A 374 -12.49 10.71 -17.02
CA ASN A 374 -13.77 10.10 -17.38
C ASN A 374 -14.66 11.07 -18.15
N VAL A 375 -14.88 12.26 -17.59
CA VAL A 375 -15.74 13.25 -18.25
C VAL A 375 -15.12 13.80 -19.53
N ALA A 376 -13.80 14.00 -19.56
CA ALA A 376 -13.09 14.43 -20.77
C ALA A 376 -13.21 13.42 -21.91
N MET A 377 -13.08 12.12 -21.64
CA MET A 377 -13.18 11.08 -22.67
C MET A 377 -14.61 10.79 -23.12
N ILE A 378 -15.62 11.13 -22.31
CA ILE A 378 -17.04 10.95 -22.68
C ILE A 378 -17.63 12.16 -23.41
N THR A 379 -17.22 13.37 -23.01
CA THR A 379 -17.85 14.64 -23.45
C THR A 379 -16.87 15.66 -24.05
N GLY A 380 -15.58 15.32 -24.13
CA GLY A 380 -14.53 16.15 -24.71
C GLY A 380 -14.06 17.27 -23.79
N PRO A 381 -13.32 18.26 -24.34
CA PRO A 381 -12.82 19.42 -23.59
C PRO A 381 -13.93 20.25 -22.92
N SER A 382 -15.16 20.17 -23.45
CA SER A 382 -16.33 20.79 -22.80
C SER A 382 -16.65 20.15 -21.45
N GLY A 383 -16.26 18.90 -21.27
CA GLY A 383 -16.46 18.06 -20.10
C GLY A 383 -15.52 18.38 -18.96
N SER A 384 -14.21 18.31 -19.18
CA SER A 384 -13.20 18.77 -18.23
C SER A 384 -12.16 19.59 -18.97
N SER A 385 -11.91 20.80 -18.48
CA SER A 385 -10.90 21.71 -19.00
C SER A 385 -9.52 21.47 -18.40
N ALA A 386 -9.40 20.59 -17.38
CA ALA A 386 -8.15 20.30 -16.69
C ALA A 386 -7.30 19.25 -17.41
N ILE A 387 -7.89 18.50 -18.35
CA ILE A 387 -7.18 17.54 -19.19
C ILE A 387 -6.96 18.15 -20.56
N GLU A 388 -5.73 18.58 -20.82
CA GLU A 388 -5.35 19.20 -22.09
C GLU A 388 -5.08 18.15 -23.20
N GLY A 389 -5.12 18.59 -24.46
CA GLY A 389 -4.64 17.78 -25.57
C GLY A 389 -5.59 16.68 -26.09
N ILE A 390 -6.80 16.53 -25.51
CA ILE A 390 -7.81 15.59 -26.03
C ILE A 390 -8.59 16.26 -27.17
N PRO A 391 -8.42 15.87 -28.45
CA PRO A 391 -9.23 16.42 -29.53
C PRO A 391 -10.67 15.92 -29.38
N ALA A 392 -11.65 16.74 -29.76
CA ALA A 392 -13.07 16.36 -29.64
C ALA A 392 -13.41 15.03 -30.33
N SER A 393 -12.70 14.69 -31.43
CA SER A 393 -12.84 13.42 -32.14
C SER A 393 -12.39 12.20 -31.34
N ALA A 394 -11.42 12.33 -30.42
CA ALA A 394 -10.91 11.23 -29.61
C ALA A 394 -12.00 10.58 -28.74
N THR A 395 -13.04 11.36 -28.40
CA THR A 395 -14.15 10.94 -27.53
C THR A 395 -15.12 9.95 -28.17
N THR A 396 -14.97 9.68 -29.47
CA THR A 396 -15.90 8.82 -30.22
C THR A 396 -15.23 7.83 -31.17
N THR A 397 -13.91 7.70 -31.15
CA THR A 397 -13.16 6.86 -32.11
C THR A 397 -12.52 5.64 -31.46
N GLY A 398 -12.88 5.28 -30.22
CA GLY A 398 -12.24 4.17 -29.51
C GLY A 398 -10.75 4.41 -29.20
N GLN A 399 -10.35 5.67 -29.04
CA GLN A 399 -8.96 6.01 -28.70
C GLN A 399 -8.71 5.80 -27.20
N SER A 400 -7.56 5.22 -26.84
CA SER A 400 -7.10 5.12 -25.44
C SER A 400 -6.34 6.38 -24.99
N LEU A 401 -6.48 6.68 -23.70
CA LEU A 401 -5.75 7.71 -22.97
C LEU A 401 -5.09 7.07 -21.74
N ASP A 402 -3.77 7.20 -21.68
CA ASP A 402 -2.97 6.86 -20.50
C ASP A 402 -3.24 7.89 -19.39
N GLY A 403 -3.66 7.44 -18.22
CA GLY A 403 -4.02 8.29 -17.09
C GLY A 403 -2.86 8.74 -16.23
N TRP A 404 -1.70 8.99 -16.82
CA TRP A 404 -0.52 9.49 -16.10
C TRP A 404 0.36 10.39 -16.98
N VAL A 405 1.14 11.21 -16.30
CA VAL A 405 2.25 11.97 -16.89
C VAL A 405 3.53 11.67 -16.12
N ARG A 406 4.69 11.77 -16.77
CA ARG A 406 5.98 11.54 -16.10
C ARG A 406 6.53 12.85 -15.55
N LYS A 407 6.88 12.85 -14.27
CA LYS A 407 7.46 14.00 -13.57
C LYS A 407 8.75 13.63 -12.85
N PRO A 408 9.71 14.57 -12.71
CA PRO A 408 10.82 14.40 -11.80
C PRO A 408 10.34 14.46 -10.35
N VAL A 409 10.71 13.49 -9.53
CA VAL A 409 10.31 13.38 -8.12
C VAL A 409 11.53 13.16 -7.25
N TRP A 410 11.68 13.97 -6.21
CA TRP A 410 12.64 13.78 -5.12
C TRP A 410 11.89 13.36 -3.87
N GLN A 411 12.46 12.45 -3.09
CA GLN A 411 11.98 12.13 -1.75
C GLN A 411 13.16 11.97 -0.81
N MET A 412 13.11 12.65 0.33
CA MET A 412 14.11 12.57 1.39
C MET A 412 13.44 12.13 2.68
N THR A 413 14.05 11.23 3.43
CA THR A 413 13.63 10.88 4.79
C THR A 413 14.82 10.91 5.74
N ALA A 414 14.53 11.19 7.01
CA ALA A 414 15.49 11.14 8.10
C ALA A 414 14.82 10.55 9.34
N SER A 415 15.45 9.57 9.95
CA SER A 415 14.96 8.83 11.10
C SER A 415 15.93 8.89 12.28
N ALA A 416 15.38 8.78 13.48
CA ALA A 416 16.13 8.68 14.72
C ALA A 416 15.48 7.65 15.63
N THR A 417 16.28 6.75 16.20
CA THR A 417 15.85 5.78 17.21
C THR A 417 16.66 5.98 18.48
N GLN A 418 15.96 6.08 19.61
CA GLN A 418 16.56 6.20 20.93
C GLN A 418 15.99 5.13 21.87
N ILE A 419 16.87 4.53 22.68
CA ILE A 419 16.48 3.66 23.78
C ILE A 419 16.84 4.37 25.09
N ILE A 420 15.91 4.35 26.05
CA ILE A 420 16.08 4.93 27.38
C ILE A 420 15.62 3.90 28.40
N ASP A 421 16.52 3.45 29.26
CA ASP A 421 16.20 2.46 30.29
C ASP A 421 15.61 3.11 31.55
N ASN A 422 14.82 2.35 32.31
CA ASN A 422 14.27 2.71 33.62
C ASN A 422 13.40 3.99 33.64
N VAL A 423 12.41 4.07 32.75
CA VAL A 423 11.51 5.23 32.60
C VAL A 423 10.10 4.84 33.00
N LEU A 424 9.41 5.65 33.83
CA LEU A 424 8.00 5.42 34.23
C LEU A 424 7.74 4.02 34.84
N GLY A 425 8.73 3.44 35.50
CA GLY A 425 8.67 2.08 36.06
C GLY A 425 8.79 0.96 35.01
N ALA A 426 8.92 1.30 33.73
CA ALA A 426 9.24 0.36 32.66
C ALA A 426 10.74 0.05 32.66
N THR A 427 11.10 -1.16 32.26
CA THR A 427 12.48 -1.56 32.01
C THR A 427 13.10 -0.69 30.93
N ARG A 428 12.33 -0.40 29.87
CA ARG A 428 12.81 0.30 28.68
C ARG A 428 11.72 1.14 28.03
N LEU A 429 12.12 2.30 27.50
CA LEU A 429 11.39 3.11 26.54
C LEU A 429 12.16 3.11 25.21
N THR A 430 11.48 2.75 24.12
CA THR A 430 11.97 2.93 22.75
C THR A 430 11.22 4.07 22.10
N LEU A 431 11.97 5.05 21.59
CA LEU A 431 11.45 6.16 20.79
C LEU A 431 11.99 6.03 19.37
N LEU A 432 11.10 6.18 18.40
CA LEU A 432 11.45 6.27 16.99
C LEU A 432 10.71 7.45 16.39
N GLY A 433 11.43 8.29 15.65
CA GLY A 433 10.85 9.35 14.84
C GLY A 433 11.41 9.32 13.43
N GLU A 434 10.57 9.57 12.45
CA GLU A 434 10.96 9.74 11.05
C GLU A 434 10.21 10.91 10.45
N ALA A 435 10.93 11.79 9.76
CA ALA A 435 10.36 12.87 8.97
C ALA A 435 10.72 12.68 7.51
N GLY A 436 9.84 13.09 6.60
CA GLY A 436 10.09 13.01 5.18
C GLY A 436 9.51 14.18 4.42
N VAL A 437 10.09 14.43 3.25
CA VAL A 437 9.65 15.46 2.31
C VAL A 437 9.69 14.90 0.89
N VAL A 438 8.70 15.26 0.09
CA VAL A 438 8.60 14.94 -1.34
C VAL A 438 8.56 16.24 -2.12
N HIS A 439 9.34 16.30 -3.20
CA HIS A 439 9.29 17.37 -4.19
C HIS A 439 8.93 16.81 -5.57
N VAL A 440 7.85 17.32 -6.17
CA VAL A 440 7.47 17.03 -7.55
C VAL A 440 7.87 18.23 -8.41
N GLY A 441 8.84 18.02 -9.30
CA GLY A 441 9.29 19.04 -10.24
C GLY A 441 8.42 19.10 -11.49
N ASP A 442 8.54 20.21 -12.22
CA ASP A 442 7.84 20.46 -13.49
C ASP A 442 6.31 20.29 -13.43
N LEU A 443 5.69 20.56 -12.27
CA LEU A 443 4.25 20.36 -12.09
C LEU A 443 3.41 21.40 -12.85
N GLY A 444 3.86 22.67 -12.91
CA GLY A 444 3.09 23.76 -13.52
C GLY A 444 1.73 23.97 -12.84
N ASP A 445 0.69 24.20 -13.65
CA ASP A 445 -0.71 24.34 -13.21
C ASP A 445 -1.51 23.01 -13.38
N GLU A 446 -0.81 21.89 -13.60
CA GLU A 446 -1.45 20.59 -13.83
C GLU A 446 -2.11 20.05 -12.56
N ARG A 447 -3.33 19.52 -12.70
CA ARG A 447 -4.10 18.94 -11.60
C ARG A 447 -3.99 17.43 -11.60
N LEU A 448 -2.92 16.95 -10.99
CA LEU A 448 -2.57 15.54 -10.95
C LEU A 448 -2.95 14.89 -9.61
N GLY A 449 -3.37 13.64 -9.67
CA GLY A 449 -3.79 12.83 -8.53
C GLY A 449 -5.19 13.15 -8.03
N ARG A 450 -5.40 12.97 -6.72
CA ARG A 450 -6.65 13.09 -5.98
C ARG A 450 -7.58 11.91 -6.21
N ASN A 451 -7.90 11.22 -5.10
CA ASN A 451 -8.78 10.05 -5.11
C ASN A 451 -10.14 10.38 -5.75
N ALA A 452 -10.67 9.43 -6.52
CA ALA A 452 -11.94 9.59 -7.24
C ALA A 452 -13.13 9.89 -6.32
N ALA A 453 -13.07 9.52 -5.03
CA ALA A 453 -14.07 9.85 -4.00
C ALA A 453 -14.35 11.36 -3.88
N PHE A 454 -13.42 12.22 -4.32
CA PHE A 454 -13.55 13.68 -4.29
C PHE A 454 -13.94 14.27 -5.64
N GLY A 455 -14.24 13.45 -6.65
CA GLY A 455 -14.78 13.93 -7.92
C GLY A 455 -13.82 14.82 -8.71
N ARG A 456 -14.41 15.70 -9.53
CA ARG A 456 -13.75 16.46 -10.60
C ARG A 456 -13.11 17.77 -10.12
N SER A 457 -12.04 18.22 -10.77
CA SER A 457 -11.46 19.54 -10.50
C SER A 457 -12.39 20.67 -10.94
N ALA A 458 -12.21 21.85 -10.32
CA ALA A 458 -12.89 23.09 -10.71
C ALA A 458 -12.68 23.37 -12.21
N ARG A 459 -13.70 23.85 -12.92
CA ARG A 459 -13.50 24.17 -14.34
C ARG A 459 -12.73 25.47 -14.53
N LEU A 460 -11.89 25.55 -15.57
CA LEU A 460 -11.11 26.75 -15.91
C LEU A 460 -12.00 27.93 -16.35
N ASP A 461 -13.20 27.64 -16.86
CA ASP A 461 -14.20 28.64 -17.21
C ASP A 461 -15.03 29.14 -16.02
N GLY A 462 -14.76 28.63 -14.81
CA GLY A 462 -15.48 28.96 -13.58
C GLY A 462 -16.89 28.37 -13.50
N ALA A 463 -17.30 27.52 -14.45
CA ALA A 463 -18.59 26.86 -14.38
C ALA A 463 -18.59 25.75 -13.31
N ALA A 464 -19.78 25.45 -12.78
CA ALA A 464 -19.97 24.35 -11.84
C ALA A 464 -19.56 23.01 -12.49
N CYS A 465 -18.94 22.13 -11.70
CA CYS A 465 -18.57 20.79 -12.17
C CYS A 465 -19.82 19.95 -12.46
N ASN A 466 -20.81 20.05 -11.58
CA ASN A 466 -22.03 19.26 -11.63
C ASN A 466 -23.26 20.14 -11.82
N ALA A 467 -24.19 19.68 -12.66
CA ALA A 467 -25.50 20.29 -12.80
C ALA A 467 -26.33 20.11 -11.51
N PRO A 468 -27.17 21.09 -11.11
CA PRO A 468 -28.00 20.97 -9.92
C PRO A 468 -28.93 19.75 -9.99
N SER A 469 -28.78 18.84 -9.03
CA SER A 469 -29.64 17.66 -8.86
C SER A 469 -29.71 17.29 -7.38
N THR A 470 -30.73 16.51 -6.99
CA THR A 470 -30.88 16.05 -5.60
C THR A 470 -29.69 15.17 -5.22
N GLY A 471 -29.05 15.49 -4.08
CA GLY A 471 -27.93 14.70 -3.56
C GLY A 471 -26.60 14.84 -4.31
N VAL A 472 -26.54 15.72 -5.32
CA VAL A 472 -25.31 16.03 -6.06
C VAL A 472 -24.71 17.32 -5.53
N THR A 473 -23.42 17.30 -5.21
CA THR A 473 -22.69 18.43 -4.63
C THR A 473 -21.62 18.99 -5.57
N ASN A 474 -21.23 20.24 -5.34
CA ASN A 474 -20.01 20.83 -5.90
C ASN A 474 -18.95 21.08 -4.81
N ARG A 475 -19.07 20.44 -3.64
CA ARG A 475 -18.15 20.60 -2.50
C ARG A 475 -16.68 20.51 -2.89
N TYR A 476 -16.33 19.53 -3.71
CA TYR A 476 -14.96 19.26 -4.15
C TYR A 476 -14.67 19.74 -5.58
N CYS A 477 -15.54 20.60 -6.12
CA CYS A 477 -15.32 21.30 -7.38
C CYS A 477 -14.32 22.46 -7.16
N THR A 478 -13.10 22.10 -6.80
CA THR A 478 -12.00 22.96 -6.37
C THR A 478 -10.74 22.61 -7.15
N ASP A 479 -9.74 23.47 -7.06
CA ASP A 479 -8.35 23.23 -7.49
C ASP A 479 -7.45 22.73 -6.35
N ASP A 480 -8.03 22.41 -5.19
CA ASP A 480 -7.35 21.85 -4.02
C ASP A 480 -7.39 20.31 -4.00
N GLY A 481 -6.50 19.73 -3.19
CA GLY A 481 -6.40 18.27 -2.99
C GLY A 481 -5.64 17.54 -4.08
N PHE A 482 -5.01 18.26 -5.00
CA PHE A 482 -4.13 17.71 -6.03
C PHE A 482 -2.68 17.76 -5.59
N THR A 483 -1.84 16.95 -6.26
CA THR A 483 -0.39 16.91 -6.06
C THR A 483 0.18 18.32 -5.95
N THR A 484 0.93 18.60 -4.89
CA THR A 484 1.61 19.89 -4.70
C THR A 484 3.10 19.77 -5.02
N PRO A 485 3.79 20.88 -5.35
CA PRO A 485 5.24 20.84 -5.59
C PRO A 485 6.03 20.33 -4.39
N TRP A 486 5.60 20.62 -3.18
CA TRP A 486 6.20 20.14 -1.93
C TRP A 486 5.14 19.53 -1.05
N SER A 487 5.45 18.39 -0.44
CA SER A 487 4.65 17.81 0.64
C SER A 487 5.56 17.19 1.69
N TRP A 488 5.17 17.25 2.97
CA TRP A 488 5.99 16.73 4.05
C TRP A 488 5.16 16.28 5.26
N GLY A 489 5.76 15.41 6.06
CA GLY A 489 5.14 14.88 7.26
C GLY A 489 6.12 14.11 8.13
N TYR A 490 5.60 13.61 9.25
CA TYR A 490 6.39 12.80 10.18
C TYR A 490 5.59 11.65 10.78
N ARG A 491 6.33 10.66 11.27
CA ARG A 491 5.86 9.45 11.94
C ARG A 491 6.63 9.30 13.24
N LEU A 492 5.94 9.03 14.33
CA LEU A 492 6.50 8.82 15.65
C LEU A 492 6.01 7.49 16.21
N ARG A 493 6.88 6.81 16.95
CA ARG A 493 6.53 5.63 17.75
C ARG A 493 7.19 5.72 19.11
N ALA A 494 6.42 5.44 20.15
CA ALA A 494 6.89 5.26 21.50
C ALA A 494 6.41 3.91 22.02
N GLY A 495 7.30 3.10 22.57
CA GLY A 495 6.97 1.81 23.18
C GLY A 495 7.64 1.66 24.53
N LEU A 496 6.88 1.26 25.54
CA LEU A 496 7.43 0.89 26.84
C LEU A 496 7.46 -0.64 26.96
N GLU A 497 8.43 -1.15 27.71
CA GLU A 497 8.50 -2.54 28.09
C GLU A 497 8.49 -2.66 29.61
N TYR A 498 7.44 -3.27 30.15
CA TYR A 498 7.36 -3.70 31.54
C TYR A 498 7.63 -5.19 31.59
N SER A 499 8.85 -5.56 32.00
CA SER A 499 9.25 -6.96 32.08
C SER A 499 8.68 -7.61 33.34
N ASP A 500 8.27 -8.88 33.24
CA ASP A 500 7.81 -9.71 34.37
C ASP A 500 6.71 -9.07 35.24
N VAL A 501 5.72 -8.41 34.62
CA VAL A 501 4.54 -7.88 35.35
C VAL A 501 3.76 -9.01 36.05
N LEU A 502 3.82 -10.21 35.47
CA LEU A 502 3.52 -11.49 36.07
C LEU A 502 4.66 -12.46 35.68
N PRO A 503 4.85 -13.59 36.38
CA PRO A 503 5.92 -14.53 36.04
C PRO A 503 5.90 -14.95 34.57
N GLY A 504 6.93 -14.55 33.81
CA GLY A 504 7.07 -14.84 32.38
C GLY A 504 6.18 -14.04 31.45
N VAL A 505 5.47 -13.01 31.94
CA VAL A 505 4.61 -12.11 31.15
C VAL A 505 5.23 -10.72 31.07
N ASN A 506 5.51 -10.26 29.87
CA ASN A 506 5.94 -8.89 29.58
C ASN A 506 4.75 -8.08 29.05
N MET A 507 4.59 -6.84 29.51
CA MET A 507 3.55 -5.93 29.05
C MET A 507 4.17 -4.78 28.24
N LEU A 508 3.65 -4.56 27.04
CA LEU A 508 4.23 -3.70 26.00
C LEU A 508 3.20 -2.69 25.50
N PRO A 509 2.94 -1.60 26.23
CA PRO A 509 2.11 -0.52 25.71
C PRO A 509 2.89 0.30 24.67
N SER A 510 2.24 0.66 23.57
CA SER A 510 2.84 1.50 22.54
C SER A 510 1.87 2.52 21.94
N LEU A 511 2.44 3.62 21.45
CA LEU A 511 1.76 4.68 20.73
C LEU A 511 2.47 4.89 19.40
N ASN A 512 1.73 4.81 18.31
CA ASN A 512 2.13 5.23 16.98
C ASN A 512 1.38 6.52 16.65
N PHE A 513 2.06 7.49 16.07
CA PHE A 513 1.46 8.75 15.64
C PHE A 513 1.98 9.14 14.27
N ARG A 514 1.09 9.60 13.40
CA ARG A 514 1.44 10.16 12.10
C ARG A 514 0.77 11.52 11.92
N HIS A 515 1.47 12.42 11.24
CA HIS A 515 0.93 13.68 10.80
C HIS A 515 1.55 14.06 9.45
N ASP A 516 0.69 14.20 8.46
CA ASP A 516 0.99 14.74 7.14
C ASP A 516 0.71 16.23 7.20
N VAL A 517 1.76 17.03 7.25
CA VAL A 517 1.64 18.41 7.74
C VAL A 517 1.12 19.34 6.67
N GLU A 518 1.74 19.30 5.48
CA GLU A 518 1.46 20.23 4.40
C GLU A 518 1.70 19.57 3.06
N GLY A 519 0.86 19.90 2.09
CA GLY A 519 0.93 19.43 0.71
C GLY A 519 0.38 18.02 0.48
N TYR A 520 0.10 17.73 -0.78
CA TYR A 520 -0.39 16.44 -1.26
C TYR A 520 0.70 15.80 -2.11
N SER A 521 1.15 14.60 -1.73
CA SER A 521 2.10 13.84 -2.55
C SER A 521 1.44 13.35 -3.84
N TYR A 522 2.26 12.97 -4.80
CA TYR A 522 1.80 12.40 -6.07
C TYR A 522 1.03 11.08 -5.85
N ASP A 523 0.02 10.83 -6.67
CA ASP A 523 -0.71 9.56 -6.67
C ASP A 523 -0.36 8.69 -7.88
N PRO A 524 -0.46 7.36 -7.76
CA PRO A 524 -0.48 6.59 -6.52
C PRO A 524 0.93 6.49 -5.88
N GLY A 525 0.97 6.19 -4.58
CA GLY A 525 2.20 5.80 -3.87
C GLY A 525 2.92 6.94 -3.14
N GLY A 526 2.49 8.19 -3.27
CA GLY A 526 2.96 9.29 -2.45
C GLY A 526 2.63 9.12 -0.96
N PRO A 527 3.51 9.51 -0.02
CA PRO A 527 3.34 9.23 1.40
C PRO A 527 2.50 10.25 2.20
N PHE A 528 2.22 11.44 1.66
CA PHE A 528 1.61 12.54 2.43
C PHE A 528 0.28 13.05 1.85
N GLN A 529 -0.71 13.22 2.72
CA GLN A 529 -2.00 13.85 2.46
C GLN A 529 -2.23 14.99 3.46
N GLU A 530 -2.20 16.25 3.01
CA GLU A 530 -2.22 17.43 3.87
C GLU A 530 -3.24 17.39 5.02
N GLY A 531 -2.78 17.66 6.23
CA GLY A 531 -3.59 17.72 7.44
C GLY A 531 -4.08 16.36 7.95
N GLN A 532 -3.73 15.25 7.30
CA GLN A 532 -4.14 13.91 7.72
C GLN A 532 -3.31 13.47 8.92
N MET A 533 -3.99 13.01 9.97
CA MET A 533 -3.37 12.46 11.17
C MET A 533 -3.92 11.07 11.46
N ALA A 534 -3.11 10.26 12.13
CA ALA A 534 -3.61 9.07 12.79
C ALA A 534 -2.81 8.76 14.06
N ALA A 535 -3.47 8.13 15.02
CA ALA A 535 -2.86 7.61 16.23
C ALA A 535 -3.27 6.16 16.45
N GLY A 536 -2.30 5.29 16.69
CA GLY A 536 -2.50 3.89 17.05
C GLY A 536 -2.05 3.67 18.49
N LEU A 537 -2.94 3.19 19.35
CA LEU A 537 -2.63 2.74 20.69
C LEU A 537 -2.66 1.22 20.71
N SER A 538 -1.62 0.59 21.25
CA SER A 538 -1.63 -0.86 21.47
C SER A 538 -1.16 -1.23 22.87
N LEU A 539 -1.67 -2.36 23.35
CA LEU A 539 -1.24 -3.01 24.58
C LEU A 539 -1.06 -4.49 24.30
N ALA A 540 0.20 -4.93 24.24
CA ALA A 540 0.56 -6.33 24.05
C ALA A 540 1.03 -7.00 25.35
N PHE A 541 0.71 -8.27 25.50
CA PHE A 541 1.20 -9.15 26.55
C PHE A 541 1.90 -10.33 25.91
N ASN A 542 3.20 -10.51 26.20
CA ASN A 542 3.99 -11.62 25.69
C ASN A 542 4.29 -12.59 26.84
N TYR A 543 3.88 -13.85 26.69
CA TYR A 543 4.16 -14.93 27.63
C TYR A 543 5.25 -15.85 27.10
N LEU A 544 6.38 -15.90 27.81
CA LEU A 544 7.56 -16.72 27.51
C LEU A 544 8.14 -16.54 26.09
N ASN A 545 7.79 -15.44 25.40
CA ASN A 545 8.10 -15.16 23.99
C ASN A 545 7.44 -16.10 22.97
N ASP A 546 6.63 -17.06 23.41
CA ASP A 546 5.95 -18.03 22.53
C ASP A 546 4.51 -17.60 22.22
N TYR A 547 3.85 -16.91 23.16
CA TYR A 547 2.46 -16.47 23.02
C TYR A 547 2.36 -14.97 23.17
N SER A 548 1.58 -14.32 22.29
CA SER A 548 1.24 -12.91 22.44
C SER A 548 -0.27 -12.69 22.37
N LEU A 549 -0.75 -11.70 23.14
CA LEU A 549 -2.11 -11.17 23.09
C LEU A 549 -2.01 -9.65 22.98
N GLU A 550 -2.57 -9.06 21.94
CA GLU A 550 -2.54 -7.63 21.69
C GLU A 550 -3.95 -7.05 21.55
N PHE A 551 -4.15 -5.89 22.18
CA PHE A 551 -5.32 -5.04 22.00
C PHE A 551 -4.90 -3.76 21.30
N GLY A 552 -5.63 -3.34 20.28
CA GLY A 552 -5.34 -2.16 19.48
C GLY A 552 -6.54 -1.23 19.33
N TYR A 553 -6.27 0.07 19.24
CA TYR A 553 -7.20 1.09 18.76
C TYR A 553 -6.48 2.04 17.80
N ASN A 554 -7.01 2.21 16.60
CA ASN A 554 -6.50 3.14 15.61
C ASN A 554 -7.53 4.23 15.34
N ALA A 555 -7.09 5.47 15.45
CA ALA A 555 -7.89 6.66 15.17
C ALA A 555 -7.31 7.44 13.99
N PHE A 556 -8.17 7.87 13.08
CA PHE A 556 -7.88 8.76 11.96
C PHE A 556 -8.59 10.10 12.20
N PHE A 557 -7.85 11.20 12.08
CA PHE A 557 -8.35 12.54 12.40
C PHE A 557 -7.49 13.60 11.73
N GLY A 558 -7.78 14.88 12.00
CA GLY A 558 -7.01 16.01 11.49
C GLY A 558 -7.91 17.11 10.94
N ASN A 559 -7.35 18.00 10.14
CA ASN A 559 -8.06 19.07 9.44
C ASN A 559 -8.05 18.91 7.91
N ASN A 560 -7.67 17.73 7.43
CA ASN A 560 -7.67 17.39 6.02
C ASN A 560 -9.10 17.47 5.43
N GLN A 561 -9.19 17.69 4.11
CA GLN A 561 -10.48 17.71 3.38
C GLN A 561 -10.63 16.60 2.35
N TYR A 562 -9.52 15.95 1.99
CA TYR A 562 -9.41 14.98 0.91
C TYR A 562 -8.91 13.60 1.40
N SER A 563 -9.22 13.23 2.64
CA SER A 563 -8.92 11.90 3.21
C SER A 563 -10.08 10.93 3.04
N THR A 564 -9.74 9.70 2.64
CA THR A 564 -10.66 8.56 2.64
C THR A 564 -10.51 7.70 3.90
N LEU A 565 -9.80 8.18 4.93
CA LEU A 565 -9.52 7.40 6.14
C LEU A 565 -10.21 7.94 7.40
N ASP A 566 -10.73 9.17 7.38
CA ASP A 566 -11.19 9.86 8.59
C ASP A 566 -12.36 9.19 9.31
N ASP A 567 -13.14 8.37 8.60
CA ASP A 567 -14.25 7.58 9.14
C ASP A 567 -13.90 6.11 9.38
N ARG A 568 -12.60 5.76 9.37
CA ARG A 568 -12.11 4.37 9.39
C ARG A 568 -11.52 3.95 10.74
N ASP A 569 -11.82 4.65 11.84
CA ASP A 569 -11.36 4.21 13.17
C ASP A 569 -11.78 2.76 13.44
N PHE A 570 -10.92 2.00 14.11
CA PHE A 570 -11.19 0.61 14.45
C PHE A 570 -10.48 0.16 15.72
N TYR A 571 -11.06 -0.82 16.39
CA TYR A 571 -10.41 -1.56 17.47
C TYR A 571 -10.11 -2.99 17.02
N SER A 572 -9.05 -3.57 17.57
CA SER A 572 -8.60 -4.92 17.22
C SER A 572 -8.16 -5.71 18.44
N VAL A 573 -8.25 -7.03 18.33
CA VAL A 573 -7.66 -8.00 19.25
C VAL A 573 -6.96 -9.06 18.42
N SER A 574 -5.73 -9.41 18.77
CA SER A 574 -5.00 -10.51 18.13
C SER A 574 -4.29 -11.39 19.16
N ALA A 575 -4.28 -12.69 18.91
CA ALA A 575 -3.50 -13.66 19.64
C ALA A 575 -2.57 -14.39 18.66
N LYS A 576 -1.31 -14.57 19.03
CA LYS A 576 -0.31 -15.26 18.21
C LYS A 576 0.45 -16.29 19.03
N VAL A 577 0.84 -17.37 18.37
CA VAL A 577 1.74 -18.38 18.90
C VAL A 577 2.85 -18.66 17.89
N ASP A 578 4.09 -18.70 18.37
CA ASP A 578 5.29 -19.04 17.60
C ASP A 578 5.87 -20.36 18.11
N PHE A 579 6.26 -21.26 17.20
CA PHE A 579 6.87 -22.57 17.50
C PHE A 579 7.61 -23.18 16.33
#